data_AF-A0A0F9WID4-F1
#
_entry.id   AF-A0A0F9WID4-F1
#
_cell.length_a   1.000
_cell.length_b   1.000
_cell.length_c   1.000
_cell.angle_alpha   90.00
_cell.angle_beta   90.00
_cell.angle_gamma   90.00
#
_symmetry.space_group_name_H-M   'P 1'
#
loop_
_entity.id
_entity.type
_entity.pdbx_description
1 polymer ?
#
loop_
_entity_poly.entity_id
_entity_poly.type
_entity_poly.pdbx_seq_one_letter_code
_entity_poly.pdbx_strand_id
1 'polypeptide(L)'
;MTKPRAGLDIPDISSFRPREARPADDMAEVTRVAEDVGFKIRHAVARPPVSPPEPAPRFDGRSLRRSKRTAQLNIATREETRDRFWMLAQEMGVTSGEEVLLALMEHYRKQAG
;
A
#
# COMPACT_ATOMS: atom_id res chain seq x y z
N MET A 1 21.39 34.09 21.40
CA MET A 1 22.33 32.97 21.64
C MET A 1 21.75 31.70 21.03
N THR A 2 22.35 31.20 19.96
CA THR A 2 21.95 29.95 19.29
C THR A 2 22.65 28.77 19.98
N LYS A 3 21.88 27.82 20.51
CA LYS A 3 22.42 26.61 21.17
C LYS A 3 23.20 25.77 20.15
N PRO A 4 24.39 25.25 20.50
CA PRO A 4 25.15 24.37 19.61
C PRO A 4 24.40 23.04 19.42
N ARG A 5 24.37 22.55 18.17
CA ARG A 5 23.75 21.26 17.85
C ARG A 5 24.62 20.14 18.42
N ALA A 6 24.00 19.19 19.11
CA ALA A 6 24.69 17.99 19.58
C ALA A 6 25.22 17.20 18.37
N GLY A 7 26.50 16.87 18.39
CA GLY A 7 27.12 16.00 17.39
C GLY A 7 26.52 14.60 17.49
N LEU A 8 26.10 14.04 16.36
CA LEU A 8 25.65 12.66 16.29
C LEU A 8 26.90 11.78 16.13
N ASP A 9 27.23 11.01 17.17
CA ASP A 9 28.29 10.01 17.10
C ASP A 9 27.73 8.78 16.37
N ILE A 10 27.92 8.76 15.05
CA ILE A 10 27.46 7.67 14.19
C ILE A 10 28.59 6.64 14.11
N PRO A 11 28.36 5.38 14.51
CA PRO A 11 29.35 4.33 14.38
C PRO A 11 29.74 4.12 12.91
N ASP A 12 30.99 3.75 12.66
CA ASP A 12 31.52 3.55 11.31
C ASP A 12 30.81 2.39 10.59
N ILE A 13 30.07 2.72 9.53
CA ILE A 13 29.32 1.79 8.68
C ILE A 13 30.06 1.44 7.38
N SER A 14 31.35 1.77 7.27
CA SER A 14 32.20 1.48 6.09
C SER A 14 32.30 -0.01 5.74
N SER A 15 32.02 -0.89 6.71
CA SER A 15 31.99 -2.34 6.55
C SER A 15 30.68 -2.89 5.97
N PHE A 16 29.64 -2.07 5.83
CA PHE A 16 28.36 -2.49 5.27
C PHE A 16 28.49 -2.69 3.75
N ARG A 17 28.62 -3.95 3.34
CA ARG A 17 28.64 -4.33 1.92
C ARG A 17 27.37 -5.11 1.57
N PRO A 18 26.87 -4.99 0.32
CA PRO A 18 25.81 -5.85 -0.17
C PRO A 18 26.19 -7.32 0.04
N ARG A 19 25.24 -8.11 0.52
CA ARG A 19 25.42 -9.56 0.59
C ARG A 19 25.63 -10.09 -0.82
N GLU A 20 26.53 -11.06 -0.97
CA GLU A 20 26.75 -11.74 -2.25
C GLU A 20 25.41 -12.26 -2.80
N ALA A 21 25.22 -12.08 -4.11
CA ALA A 21 24.02 -12.55 -4.78
C ALA A 21 23.93 -14.07 -4.62
N ARG A 22 22.72 -14.56 -4.36
CA ARG A 22 22.48 -16.00 -4.29
C ARG A 22 22.84 -16.63 -5.65
N PRO A 23 23.43 -17.84 -5.67
CA PRO A 23 23.56 -18.61 -6.91
C PRO A 23 22.21 -18.71 -7.62
N ALA A 24 22.24 -18.69 -8.95
CA ALA A 24 21.04 -18.89 -9.75
C ALA A 24 20.46 -20.28 -9.46
N ASP A 25 19.16 -20.34 -9.20
CA ASP A 25 18.45 -21.61 -9.01
C ASP A 25 18.40 -22.38 -10.34
N ASP A 26 18.40 -23.72 -10.28
CA ASP A 26 18.21 -24.55 -11.46
C ASP A 26 16.77 -24.43 -11.95
N MET A 27 16.59 -23.74 -13.08
CA MET A 27 15.28 -23.48 -13.68
C MET A 27 14.52 -24.76 -14.03
N ALA A 28 15.22 -25.88 -14.27
CA ALA A 28 14.57 -27.16 -14.54
C ALA A 28 13.89 -27.73 -13.29
N GLU A 29 14.52 -27.61 -12.12
CA GLU A 29 13.96 -28.05 -10.84
C GLU A 29 12.80 -27.16 -10.41
N VAL A 30 12.96 -25.84 -10.54
CA VAL A 30 11.89 -24.86 -10.25
C VAL A 30 10.64 -25.12 -11.09
N THR A 31 10.82 -25.46 -12.38
CA THR A 31 9.68 -25.75 -13.28
C THR A 31 8.94 -27.01 -12.86
N ARG A 32 9.66 -28.09 -12.53
CA ARG A 32 9.05 -29.35 -12.05
C ARG A 32 8.24 -29.13 -10.77
N VAL A 33 8.82 -28.45 -9.78
CA VAL A 33 8.14 -28.16 -8.52
C VAL A 33 6.90 -27.29 -8.75
N ALA A 34 6.97 -26.31 -9.65
CA ALA A 34 5.83 -25.45 -9.99
C ALA A 34 4.70 -26.24 -10.67
N GLU A 35 5.03 -27.20 -11.55
CA GLU A 35 4.05 -28.09 -12.19
C GLU A 35 3.37 -29.01 -11.16
N ASP A 36 4.15 -29.62 -10.26
CA ASP A 36 3.64 -30.54 -9.23
C ASP A 36 2.64 -29.86 -8.28
N VAL A 37 2.88 -28.59 -7.92
CA VAL A 37 1.98 -27.81 -7.05
C VAL A 37 0.90 -27.02 -7.82
N GLY A 38 0.81 -27.20 -9.14
CA GLY A 38 -0.22 -26.59 -9.98
C GLY A 38 -0.04 -25.08 -10.23
N PHE A 39 1.15 -24.54 -10.02
CA PHE A 39 1.48 -23.14 -10.25
C PHE A 39 1.71 -22.86 -11.74
N LYS A 40 0.65 -22.41 -12.44
CA LYS A 40 0.75 -22.07 -13.88
C LYS A 40 1.26 -20.63 -14.06
N ILE A 41 2.49 -20.48 -14.57
CA ILE A 41 3.09 -19.17 -14.89
C ILE A 41 2.40 -18.60 -16.15
N ARG A 42 1.91 -17.36 -16.08
CA ARG A 42 1.54 -16.60 -17.28
C ARG A 42 2.80 -15.92 -17.80
N HIS A 43 3.32 -16.36 -18.94
CA HIS A 43 4.46 -15.71 -19.58
C HIS A 43 4.08 -14.29 -20.00
N ALA A 44 4.62 -13.29 -19.30
CA ALA A 44 4.62 -11.93 -19.81
C ALA A 44 5.65 -11.85 -20.96
N VAL A 45 5.26 -11.24 -22.07
CA VAL A 45 6.15 -11.02 -23.22
C VAL A 45 7.35 -10.18 -22.78
N ALA A 46 8.57 -10.67 -23.07
CA ALA A 46 9.81 -10.02 -22.72
C ALA A 46 9.86 -8.60 -23.31
N ARG A 47 9.87 -7.58 -22.44
CA ARG A 47 10.08 -6.19 -22.84
C ARG A 47 11.57 -5.98 -23.16
N PRO A 48 11.93 -5.33 -24.28
CA PRO A 48 13.33 -5.09 -24.64
C PRO A 48 14.05 -4.25 -23.57
N PRO A 49 15.39 -4.38 -23.44
CA PRO A 49 16.17 -3.65 -22.45
C PRO A 49 16.14 -2.15 -22.76
N VAL A 50 15.63 -1.36 -21.83
CA VAL A 50 15.61 0.10 -21.90
C VAL A 50 16.96 0.60 -21.38
N SER A 51 17.68 1.37 -22.19
CA SER A 51 18.93 2.05 -21.80
C SER A 51 18.71 2.89 -20.53
N PRO A 52 19.68 2.94 -19.59
CA PRO A 52 19.53 3.72 -18.36
C PRO A 52 19.47 5.22 -18.72
N PRO A 53 18.42 5.96 -18.31
CA PRO A 53 18.37 7.40 -18.52
C PRO A 53 19.38 8.11 -17.62
N GLU A 54 19.97 9.21 -18.11
CA GLU A 54 20.79 10.12 -17.32
C GLU A 54 20.10 10.53 -16.01
N PRO A 55 20.86 10.79 -14.93
CA PRO A 55 20.27 11.19 -13.65
C PRO A 55 19.64 12.58 -13.76
N ALA A 56 18.35 12.62 -14.08
CA ALA A 56 17.52 13.80 -13.95
C ALA A 56 17.62 14.34 -12.51
N PRO A 57 17.50 15.67 -12.30
CA PRO A 57 17.48 16.26 -10.97
C PRO A 57 16.48 15.50 -10.09
N ARG A 58 16.92 15.00 -8.93
CA ARG A 58 16.09 14.24 -7.99
C ARG A 58 15.00 15.13 -7.43
N PHE A 59 13.93 15.22 -8.19
CA PHE A 59 12.66 15.71 -7.74
C PHE A 59 12.08 14.69 -6.78
N ASP A 60 12.02 15.03 -5.49
CA ASP A 60 11.40 14.14 -4.50
C ASP A 60 9.87 14.15 -4.67
N GLY A 61 9.41 13.29 -5.56
CA GLY A 61 7.99 13.03 -5.80
C GLY A 61 7.25 12.47 -4.57
N ARG A 62 7.92 12.18 -3.44
CA ARG A 62 7.24 11.86 -2.16
C ARG A 62 6.55 13.09 -1.57
N SER A 63 7.10 14.28 -1.76
CA SER A 63 6.53 15.55 -1.26
C SER A 63 5.26 15.97 -2.02
N LEU A 64 5.12 15.53 -3.27
CA LEU A 64 3.91 15.72 -4.09
C LEU A 64 2.87 14.63 -3.93
N ARG A 65 3.20 13.51 -3.27
CA ARG A 65 2.18 12.59 -2.81
C ARG A 65 1.47 13.32 -1.67
N ARG A 66 0.37 14.03 -2.00
CA ARG A 66 -0.77 14.08 -1.07
C ARG A 66 -0.97 12.63 -0.69
N SER A 67 -0.50 12.26 0.50
CA SER A 67 -0.76 10.96 1.04
C SER A 67 -2.27 10.86 1.02
N LYS A 68 -2.85 10.09 0.10
CA LYS A 68 -4.23 9.64 0.17
C LYS A 68 -4.29 8.70 1.38
N ARG A 69 -4.04 9.24 2.58
CA ARG A 69 -4.22 8.59 3.88
C ARG A 69 -5.72 8.52 4.06
N THR A 70 -6.36 7.64 3.31
CA THR A 70 -7.70 7.18 3.65
C THR A 70 -7.54 6.40 4.93
N ALA A 71 -8.11 6.90 6.03
CA ALA A 71 -8.21 6.13 7.26
C ALA A 71 -9.26 5.06 7.04
N GLN A 72 -8.91 3.80 7.26
CA GLN A 72 -9.86 2.69 7.17
C GLN A 72 -10.50 2.47 8.55
N LEU A 73 -11.83 2.41 8.56
CA LEU A 73 -12.61 2.03 9.74
C LEU A 73 -13.12 0.61 9.53
N ASN A 74 -12.60 -0.34 10.31
CA ASN A 74 -13.06 -1.72 10.30
C ASN A 74 -13.97 -1.96 11.50
N ILE A 75 -15.20 -2.44 11.25
CA ILE A 75 -16.18 -2.76 12.29
C ILE A 75 -16.62 -4.20 12.08
N ALA A 76 -16.49 -5.03 13.11
CA ALA A 76 -17.04 -6.37 13.10
C ALA A 76 -18.56 -6.31 13.36
N THR A 77 -19.36 -6.74 12.41
CA THR A 77 -20.83 -6.77 12.52
C THR A 77 -21.37 -8.15 12.13
N ARG A 78 -22.62 -8.41 12.50
CA ARG A 78 -23.36 -9.56 11.94
C ARG A 78 -23.65 -9.30 10.45
N GLU A 79 -23.87 -10.37 9.70
CA GLU A 79 -24.21 -10.31 8.27
C GLU A 79 -25.51 -9.52 8.02
N GLU A 80 -26.56 -9.80 8.79
CA GLU A 80 -27.83 -9.08 8.72
C GLU A 80 -27.65 -7.56 8.88
N THR A 81 -26.74 -7.13 9.76
CA THR A 81 -26.45 -5.70 9.96
C THR A 81 -25.73 -5.08 8.77
N ARG A 82 -24.79 -5.82 8.17
CA ARG A 82 -24.08 -5.39 6.95
C ARG A 82 -25.07 -5.22 5.80
N ASP A 83 -26.00 -6.14 5.64
CA ASP A 83 -26.95 -6.10 4.53
C ASP A 83 -27.96 -4.94 4.72
N ARG A 84 -28.44 -4.72 5.95
CA ARG A 84 -29.26 -3.54 6.28
C ARG A 84 -28.54 -2.23 6.00
N PHE A 85 -27.25 -2.15 6.32
CA PHE A 85 -26.45 -0.95 6.02
C PHE A 85 -26.43 -0.64 4.53
N TRP A 86 -26.23 -1.65 3.67
CA TRP A 86 -26.19 -1.45 2.22
C TRP A 86 -27.56 -1.21 1.59
N MET A 87 -28.64 -1.80 2.13
CA MET A 87 -30.01 -1.45 1.71
C MET A 87 -30.30 0.03 1.97
N LEU A 88 -29.95 0.53 3.17
CA LEU A 88 -30.11 1.95 3.50
C LEU A 88 -29.27 2.84 2.57
N ALA A 89 -28.04 2.44 2.27
CA ALA A 89 -27.18 3.16 1.31
C ALA A 89 -27.85 3.28 -0.06
N GLN A 90 -28.45 2.19 -0.55
CA GLN A 90 -29.16 2.16 -1.82
C GLN A 90 -30.40 3.06 -1.82
N GLU A 91 -31.20 3.03 -0.74
CA GLU A 91 -32.37 3.90 -0.57
C GLU A 91 -31.99 5.39 -0.56
N MET A 92 -30.85 5.72 0.03
CA MET A 92 -30.30 7.07 0.05
C MET A 92 -29.66 7.49 -1.29
N GLY A 93 -29.53 6.58 -2.25
CA GLY A 93 -28.88 6.83 -3.54
C GLY A 93 -27.36 7.07 -3.45
N VAL A 94 -26.73 6.63 -2.35
CA VAL A 94 -25.29 6.80 -2.12
C VAL A 94 -24.54 5.52 -2.49
N THR A 95 -23.29 5.68 -2.93
CA THR A 95 -22.47 4.56 -3.43
C THR A 95 -21.28 4.24 -2.52
N SER A 96 -21.01 5.10 -1.54
CA SER A 96 -19.91 4.93 -0.59
C SER A 96 -20.42 4.77 0.84
N GLY A 97 -19.82 3.84 1.58
CA GLY A 97 -20.10 3.68 3.02
C GLY A 97 -19.71 4.92 3.85
N GLU A 98 -18.76 5.73 3.36
CA GLU A 98 -18.39 7.00 4.01
C GLU A 98 -19.54 8.00 3.97
N GLU A 99 -20.29 8.07 2.86
CA GLU A 99 -21.43 8.98 2.70
C GLU A 99 -22.56 8.61 3.65
N VAL A 100 -22.85 7.31 3.79
CA VAL A 100 -23.81 6.80 4.78
C VAL A 100 -23.40 7.17 6.20
N LEU A 101 -22.11 6.97 6.54
CA LEU A 101 -21.59 7.27 7.87
C LEU A 101 -21.67 8.76 8.20
N LEU A 102 -21.33 9.63 7.24
CA LEU A 102 -21.44 11.09 7.39
C LEU A 102 -22.89 11.51 7.64
N ALA A 103 -23.84 10.98 6.86
CA ALA A 103 -25.26 11.26 7.03
C ALA A 103 -25.77 10.78 8.41
N LEU A 104 -25.35 9.61 8.86
CA LEU A 104 -25.70 9.08 10.18
C LEU A 104 -25.18 9.99 11.31
N MET A 105 -23.92 10.43 11.24
CA MET A 105 -23.33 11.32 12.23
C MET A 105 -24.02 12.69 12.26
N GLU A 106 -24.37 13.24 11.10
CA GLU A 106 -25.09 14.50 11.00
C GLU A 106 -26.52 14.39 11.57
N HIS A 107 -27.22 13.28 11.27
CA HIS A 107 -28.53 13.01 11.84
C HIS A 107 -28.49 12.91 13.37
N TYR A 108 -27.50 12.18 13.91
CA TYR A 108 -27.32 12.05 15.35
C TYR A 108 -27.04 13.40 16.03
N ARG A 109 -26.19 14.26 15.44
CA ARG A 109 -25.91 15.59 15.96
C ARG A 109 -27.16 16.47 16.01
N LYS A 110 -28.02 16.41 14.99
CA LYS A 110 -29.28 17.17 14.95
C LYS A 110 -30.30 16.74 16.00
N GLN A 111 -30.26 15.48 16.43
CA GLN A 111 -31.16 14.98 17.49
C GLN A 111 -30.61 15.21 18.91
N ALA A 112 -29.30 15.36 19.05
CA ALA A 112 -28.63 15.55 20.33
C ALA A 112 -28.49 17.02 20.76
N GLY A 113 -28.81 17.97 19.87
CA GLY A 113 -28.92 19.40 20.16
C GLY A 113 -30.36 19.84 20.27
#